data_AF-A0AAV7BK95-F1
#
_entry.id   AF-A0AAV7BK95-F1
#
_cell.length_a   1.000
_cell.length_b   1.000
_cell.length_c   1.000
_cell.angle_alpha   90.00
_cell.angle_beta   90.00
_cell.angle_gamma   90.00
#
_symmetry.space_group_name_H-M   'P 1'
#
loop_
_entity.id
_entity.type
_entity.pdbx_description
1 polymer ?
#
loop_
_entity_poly.entity_id
_entity_poly.type
_entity_poly.pdbx_seq_one_letter_code
_entity_poly.pdbx_strand_id
1 'polypeptide(L)'
;MVVKHLFLHTHSFSFFTACCQGQSRCPVYPTELVFALDMSSDVKPPMFKRIIDTVTFIMTNVTIRGSNCPVGARVAVTSYNKHTNYLIRFSDFQKKEKLLSAIKNISLESSNNGRDIGACMRFVAKNVFKRSFQGATVRRVAVFFSHGRTDDPATISTAVMEYSALGIAAAVISFTSAPAIKRAISTDDSGTFQLIEISGNDFKRQVQPFLMCTLCYDECKVDSLCGKKNSSLNKASLDVGFLLDSSYNINLPEYEEARSFISTVIDGLDVENTGTRVALVSSAPPGLRSDNKGKPHVEFDFLTYRRANIMKRHVQENTHRLRDAPAFGLSLKWMLENIMYKTSDLKKNKVIIMILSGETSVWDKQTLREAAFEAKCKGFALFVLFIGKTYNDTELMELPSTPTENHLLQLGQVHKPNFGYASRFTRAFLNAVKLSINKYPPAELKANCIDNRRKRRRT
;
A
#
# COMPACT_ATOMS: atom_id res chain seq x y z
N MET A 1 23.65 -46.69 1.39
CA MET A 1 23.95 -46.47 -0.04
C MET A 1 22.61 -46.39 -0.77
N VAL A 2 22.18 -45.34 -1.46
CA VAL A 2 22.75 -44.06 -1.88
C VAL A 2 21.58 -43.07 -1.98
N VAL A 3 21.85 -41.84 -1.56
CA VAL A 3 21.00 -40.63 -1.64
C VAL A 3 20.77 -40.22 -3.10
N LYS A 4 19.54 -39.81 -3.46
CA LYS A 4 19.29 -38.98 -4.67
C LYS A 4 18.45 -37.74 -4.31
N HIS A 5 19.19 -36.63 -4.14
CA HIS A 5 18.93 -35.21 -4.48
C HIS A 5 17.55 -34.88 -5.08
N LEU A 6 16.75 -33.89 -4.65
CA LEU A 6 17.01 -32.52 -4.14
C LEU A 6 17.88 -31.67 -5.09
N PHE A 7 17.29 -31.20 -6.20
CA PHE A 7 17.74 -30.02 -6.98
C PHE A 7 16.63 -29.57 -7.97
N LEU A 8 15.81 -28.59 -7.59
CA LEU A 8 14.99 -27.78 -8.51
C LEU A 8 14.80 -26.38 -7.91
N HIS A 9 15.86 -25.57 -7.83
CA HIS A 9 15.72 -24.13 -7.57
C HIS A 9 16.89 -23.25 -8.06
N THR A 10 17.55 -23.63 -9.17
CA THR A 10 18.61 -22.80 -9.78
C THR A 10 18.43 -22.52 -11.27
N HIS A 11 17.35 -22.95 -11.91
CA HIS A 11 17.17 -22.77 -13.37
C HIS A 11 16.39 -21.52 -13.83
N SER A 12 15.89 -20.67 -12.93
CA SER A 12 15.23 -19.43 -13.38
C SER A 12 16.18 -18.31 -13.81
N PHE A 13 17.48 -18.38 -13.46
CA PHE A 13 18.43 -17.33 -13.86
C PHE A 13 19.04 -17.53 -15.26
N SER A 14 19.06 -18.77 -15.79
CA SER A 14 19.74 -19.07 -17.06
C SER A 14 18.87 -18.91 -18.31
N PHE A 15 17.55 -18.80 -18.17
CA PHE A 15 16.63 -18.65 -19.32
C PHE A 15 16.42 -17.20 -19.78
N PHE A 16 16.71 -16.20 -18.95
CA PHE A 16 16.45 -14.79 -19.30
C PHE A 16 17.57 -14.14 -20.15
N THR A 17 18.79 -14.66 -20.11
CA THR A 17 19.94 -14.12 -20.86
C THR A 17 19.85 -14.30 -22.38
N ALA A 18 18.98 -15.19 -22.88
CA ALA A 18 18.87 -15.48 -24.32
C ALA A 18 18.02 -14.46 -25.12
N CYS A 19 17.33 -13.51 -24.47
CA CYS A 19 16.40 -12.59 -25.13
C CYS A 19 16.92 -11.15 -25.29
N CYS A 20 18.13 -10.86 -24.79
CA CYS A 20 18.69 -9.51 -24.73
C CYS A 20 19.54 -9.15 -25.96
N GLN A 21 19.00 -9.25 -27.18
CA GLN A 21 19.68 -8.83 -28.41
C GLN A 21 18.97 -7.65 -29.09
N GLY A 22 19.62 -6.48 -29.10
CA GLY A 22 19.16 -5.29 -29.85
C GLY A 22 19.26 -3.97 -29.08
N GLN A 23 19.17 -2.84 -29.80
CA GLN A 23 19.06 -1.52 -29.18
C GLN A 23 17.63 -1.32 -28.66
N SER A 24 17.46 -1.27 -27.35
CA SER A 24 16.15 -1.12 -26.73
C SER A 24 15.58 0.29 -26.95
N ARG A 25 14.35 0.36 -27.44
CA ARG A 25 13.59 1.61 -27.56
C ARG A 25 12.96 1.91 -26.21
N CYS A 26 12.95 3.18 -25.78
CA CYS A 26 12.24 3.57 -24.57
C CYS A 26 10.76 3.85 -24.86
N PRO A 27 9.80 3.34 -24.07
CA PRO A 27 9.98 2.36 -23.00
C PRO A 27 10.18 0.95 -23.56
N VAL A 28 11.00 0.13 -22.88
CA VAL A 28 11.30 -1.25 -23.28
C VAL A 28 10.04 -2.13 -23.21
N TYR A 29 9.21 -1.88 -22.20
CA TYR A 29 7.96 -2.59 -21.98
C TYR A 29 6.78 -1.69 -22.35
N PRO A 30 5.67 -2.26 -22.88
CA PRO A 30 4.45 -1.48 -23.07
C PRO A 30 4.07 -0.74 -21.80
N THR A 31 3.84 0.57 -21.92
CA THR A 31 3.69 1.46 -20.76
C THR A 31 2.45 2.33 -20.89
N GLU A 32 1.68 2.42 -19.81
CA GLU A 32 0.61 3.41 -19.64
C GLU A 32 1.19 4.56 -18.81
N LEU A 33 1.36 5.72 -19.43
CA LEU A 33 1.97 6.90 -18.84
C LEU A 33 0.92 7.97 -18.59
N VAL A 34 0.76 8.40 -17.34
CA VAL A 34 -0.15 9.48 -16.97
C VAL A 34 0.64 10.70 -16.51
N PHE A 35 0.31 11.87 -17.02
CA PHE A 35 0.78 13.15 -16.49
C PHE A 35 -0.36 13.87 -15.77
N ALA A 36 -0.17 14.26 -14.51
CA ALA A 36 -1.11 15.06 -13.76
C ALA A 36 -0.54 16.48 -13.55
N LEU A 37 -1.16 17.46 -14.21
CA LEU A 37 -0.71 18.85 -14.26
C LEU A 37 -1.40 19.67 -13.16
N ASP A 38 -0.59 20.35 -12.35
CA ASP A 38 -1.08 21.25 -11.31
C ASP A 38 -1.66 22.53 -11.93
N MET A 39 -2.95 22.76 -11.72
CA MET A 39 -3.70 23.95 -12.10
C MET A 39 -4.38 24.58 -10.86
N SER A 40 -3.70 24.52 -9.71
CA SER A 40 -4.15 25.15 -8.47
C SER A 40 -4.01 26.68 -8.52
N SER A 41 -4.69 27.39 -7.61
CA SER A 41 -4.80 28.87 -7.63
C SER A 41 -3.48 29.65 -7.57
N ASP A 42 -2.43 29.06 -7.00
CA ASP A 42 -1.07 29.61 -6.89
C ASP A 42 -0.21 29.36 -8.13
N VAL A 43 -0.65 28.54 -9.09
CA VAL A 43 0.08 28.30 -10.34
C VAL A 43 -0.15 29.47 -11.30
N LYS A 44 0.95 30.13 -11.71
CA LYS A 44 0.93 31.23 -12.69
C LYS A 44 1.43 30.79 -14.06
N PRO A 45 1.12 31.52 -15.15
CA PRO A 45 1.50 31.12 -16.51
C PRO A 45 2.99 30.78 -16.71
N PRO A 46 3.97 31.50 -16.13
CA PRO A 46 5.38 31.12 -16.25
C PRO A 46 5.70 29.77 -15.62
N MET A 47 5.09 29.44 -14.48
CA MET A 47 5.25 28.14 -13.82
C MET A 47 4.57 27.02 -14.61
N PHE A 48 3.36 27.28 -15.11
CA PHE A 48 2.66 26.31 -15.93
C PHE A 48 3.42 26.01 -17.23
N LYS A 49 4.06 27.02 -17.84
CA LYS A 49 4.95 26.81 -18.98
C LYS A 49 6.10 25.85 -18.64
N ARG A 50 6.72 25.96 -17.45
CA ARG A 50 7.77 25.01 -16.99
C ARG A 50 7.24 23.58 -16.86
N ILE A 51 6.00 23.41 -16.41
CA ILE A 51 5.33 22.10 -16.36
C ILE A 51 5.23 21.52 -17.79
N ILE A 52 4.68 22.29 -18.73
CA ILE A 52 4.52 21.87 -20.13
C ILE A 52 5.87 21.57 -20.81
N ASP A 53 6.90 22.39 -20.56
CA ASP A 53 8.25 22.17 -21.08
C ASP A 53 8.87 20.86 -20.54
N THR A 54 8.61 20.55 -19.26
CA THR A 54 9.07 19.31 -18.63
C THR A 54 8.35 18.09 -19.20
N VAL A 55 7.03 18.14 -19.35
CA VAL A 55 6.24 17.09 -20.02
C VAL A 55 6.75 16.87 -21.44
N THR A 56 6.95 17.95 -22.19
CA THR A 56 7.45 17.90 -23.57
C THR A 56 8.82 17.22 -23.64
N PHE A 57 9.74 17.55 -22.74
CA PHE A 57 11.05 16.89 -22.66
C PHE A 57 10.97 15.39 -22.37
N ILE A 58 10.11 14.97 -21.44
CA ILE A 58 9.89 13.54 -21.17
C ILE A 58 9.34 12.86 -22.44
N MET A 59 8.33 13.47 -23.05
CA MET A 59 7.66 12.95 -24.23
C MET A 59 8.55 12.85 -25.47
N THR A 60 9.52 13.75 -25.66
CA THR A 60 10.47 13.63 -26.77
C THR A 60 11.35 12.40 -26.65
N ASN A 61 11.68 11.97 -25.43
CA ASN A 61 12.51 10.80 -25.14
C ASN A 61 11.73 9.47 -25.06
N VAL A 62 10.40 9.50 -25.15
CA VAL A 62 9.52 8.32 -25.05
C VAL A 62 8.96 7.98 -26.44
N THR A 63 9.01 6.70 -26.81
CA THR A 63 8.35 6.16 -28.01
C THR A 63 6.87 5.98 -27.73
N ILE A 64 6.01 6.57 -28.56
CA ILE A 64 4.56 6.48 -28.43
C ILE A 64 4.02 5.37 -29.33
N ARG A 65 3.09 4.59 -28.79
CA ARG A 65 2.46 3.49 -29.52
C ARG A 65 1.65 4.04 -30.69
N GLY A 66 2.16 3.82 -31.91
CA GLY A 66 1.54 4.27 -33.17
C GLY A 66 0.68 3.25 -33.89
N SER A 67 0.63 2.00 -33.42
CA SER A 67 -0.10 0.91 -34.06
C SER A 67 -0.72 -0.04 -33.03
N ASN A 68 -1.41 -1.07 -33.52
CA ASN A 68 -1.96 -2.12 -32.67
C ASN A 68 -0.87 -2.99 -32.00
N CYS A 69 0.41 -2.85 -32.38
CA CYS A 69 1.51 -3.52 -31.69
C CYS A 69 1.66 -2.98 -30.26
N PRO A 70 1.77 -3.83 -29.22
CA PRO A 70 1.90 -3.41 -27.82
C PRO A 70 3.33 -2.96 -27.50
N VAL A 71 3.89 -2.06 -28.31
CA VAL A 71 5.23 -1.50 -28.13
C VAL A 71 5.12 0.01 -27.99
N GLY A 72 5.85 0.55 -27.01
CA GLY A 72 5.85 1.99 -26.68
C GLY A 72 4.83 2.35 -25.60
N ALA A 73 4.72 3.66 -25.34
CA ALA A 73 3.82 4.20 -24.34
C ALA A 73 2.48 4.66 -24.95
N ARG A 74 1.39 4.48 -24.20
CA ARG A 74 0.17 5.28 -24.36
C ARG A 74 0.13 6.33 -23.27
N VAL A 75 -0.37 7.52 -23.60
CA VAL A 75 -0.30 8.68 -22.71
C VAL A 75 -1.69 9.22 -22.42
N ALA A 76 -1.95 9.51 -21.15
CA ALA A 76 -3.08 10.32 -20.72
C ALA A 76 -2.55 11.53 -19.94
N VAL A 77 -3.30 12.64 -19.99
CA VAL A 77 -2.98 13.88 -19.29
C VAL A 77 -4.21 14.31 -18.51
N THR A 78 -4.03 14.61 -17.23
CA THR A 78 -5.08 15.12 -16.35
C THR A 78 -4.66 16.47 -15.78
N SER A 79 -5.60 17.38 -15.59
CA SER A 79 -5.41 18.57 -14.75
C SER A 79 -5.89 18.27 -13.33
N TYR A 80 -5.31 18.92 -12.34
CA TYR A 80 -5.86 18.87 -10.98
C TYR A 80 -5.69 20.17 -10.19
N ASN A 81 -6.62 20.36 -9.26
CA ASN A 81 -6.55 21.26 -8.12
C ASN A 81 -7.11 20.52 -6.89
N LYS A 82 -8.31 20.85 -6.42
CA LYS A 82 -9.13 19.99 -5.54
C LYS A 82 -9.85 18.88 -6.30
N HIS A 83 -10.11 19.07 -7.59
CA HIS A 83 -10.72 18.08 -8.46
C HIS A 83 -9.75 17.68 -9.57
N THR A 84 -9.89 16.46 -10.10
CA THR A 84 -9.06 15.95 -11.20
C THR A 84 -9.90 15.75 -12.45
N ASN A 85 -9.47 16.35 -13.56
CA ASN A 85 -10.16 16.31 -14.85
C ASN A 85 -9.26 15.71 -15.93
N TYR A 86 -9.86 15.09 -16.95
CA TYR A 86 -9.12 14.62 -18.13
C TYR A 86 -8.87 15.80 -19.08
N LEU A 87 -7.62 15.96 -19.52
CA LEU A 87 -7.26 16.82 -20.65
C LEU A 87 -7.04 15.98 -21.92
N ILE A 88 -6.40 14.81 -21.75
CA ILE A 88 -6.13 13.85 -22.82
C ILE A 88 -6.34 12.44 -22.26
N ARG A 89 -7.10 11.60 -22.97
CA ARG A 89 -7.27 10.18 -22.65
C ARG A 89 -6.29 9.33 -23.46
N PHE A 90 -6.03 8.11 -22.99
CA PHE A 90 -5.16 7.15 -23.69
C PHE A 90 -5.58 6.85 -25.14
N SER A 91 -6.86 7.05 -25.48
CA SER A 91 -7.45 6.79 -26.79
C SER A 91 -7.32 7.94 -27.79
N ASP A 92 -7.05 9.16 -27.31
CA ASP A 92 -7.30 10.37 -28.12
C ASP A 92 -6.23 10.57 -29.19
N PHE A 93 -5.00 10.12 -28.94
CA PHE A 93 -3.88 10.27 -29.85
C PHE A 93 -3.11 8.97 -30.04
N GLN A 94 -2.85 8.63 -31.31
CA GLN A 94 -1.99 7.51 -31.72
C GLN A 94 -0.67 7.98 -32.36
N LYS A 95 -0.61 9.23 -32.83
CA LYS A 95 0.61 9.81 -33.44
C LYS A 95 1.33 10.73 -32.46
N LYS A 96 2.63 10.53 -32.28
CA LYS A 96 3.47 11.28 -31.33
C LYS A 96 3.43 12.78 -31.62
N GLU A 97 3.45 13.16 -32.89
CA GLU A 97 3.48 14.56 -33.32
C GLU A 97 2.19 15.28 -32.92
N LYS A 98 1.03 14.65 -33.17
CA LYS A 98 -0.28 15.20 -32.78
C LYS A 98 -0.42 15.31 -31.27
N LEU A 99 0.04 14.29 -30.53
CA LEU A 99 0.03 14.30 -29.07
C LEU A 99 0.92 15.42 -28.51
N LEU A 100 2.13 15.58 -29.03
CA LEU A 100 3.04 16.66 -28.61
C LEU A 100 2.45 18.04 -28.91
N SER A 101 1.83 18.23 -30.07
CA SER A 101 1.14 19.48 -30.39
C SER A 101 -0.04 19.75 -29.46
N ALA A 102 -0.84 18.72 -29.14
CA ALA A 102 -1.94 18.85 -28.19
C ALA A 102 -1.45 19.24 -26.79
N ILE A 103 -0.39 18.60 -26.29
CA ILE A 103 0.22 18.91 -24.99
C ILE A 103 0.71 20.36 -24.94
N LYS A 104 1.41 20.83 -25.98
CA LYS A 104 1.92 22.21 -26.04
C LYS A 104 0.81 23.26 -26.05
N ASN A 105 -0.37 22.90 -26.55
CA ASN A 105 -1.53 23.80 -26.66
C ASN A 105 -2.43 23.76 -25.41
N ILE A 106 -2.12 22.95 -24.39
CA ILE A 106 -2.86 22.98 -23.12
C ILE A 106 -2.65 24.35 -22.49
N SER A 107 -3.76 25.06 -22.23
CA SER A 107 -3.77 26.32 -21.50
C SER A 107 -3.96 26.09 -20.01
N LEU A 108 -3.44 27.02 -19.20
CA LEU A 108 -3.71 27.05 -17.76
C LEU A 108 -5.16 27.48 -17.53
N GLU A 109 -5.95 26.63 -16.88
CA GLU A 109 -7.29 26.99 -16.41
C GLU A 109 -7.20 27.87 -15.16
N SER A 110 -7.95 28.98 -15.13
CA SER A 110 -8.06 29.80 -13.92
C SER A 110 -8.87 29.06 -12.87
N SER A 111 -8.29 28.86 -11.68
CA SER A 111 -8.96 28.19 -10.56
C SER A 111 -8.76 28.97 -9.27
N ASN A 112 -9.80 29.01 -8.44
CA ASN A 112 -9.72 29.49 -7.06
C ASN A 112 -9.53 28.34 -6.06
N ASN A 113 -9.45 27.10 -6.54
CA ASN A 113 -9.29 25.94 -5.68
C ASN A 113 -7.83 25.73 -5.29
N GLY A 114 -7.63 25.31 -4.04
CA GLY A 114 -6.34 24.85 -3.53
C GLY A 114 -5.91 23.51 -4.13
N ARG A 115 -4.82 22.96 -3.58
CA ARG A 115 -4.13 21.80 -4.15
C ARG A 115 -4.39 20.55 -3.33
N ASP A 116 -4.87 19.49 -3.96
CA ASP A 116 -4.95 18.16 -3.34
C ASP A 116 -4.31 17.10 -4.25
N ILE A 117 -2.99 16.95 -4.11
CA ILE A 117 -2.24 15.96 -4.89
C ILE A 117 -2.61 14.53 -4.48
N GLY A 118 -2.91 14.28 -3.20
CA GLY A 118 -3.27 12.95 -2.74
C GLY A 118 -4.59 12.48 -3.34
N ALA A 119 -5.62 13.34 -3.38
CA ALA A 119 -6.86 13.04 -4.08
C ALA A 119 -6.63 12.80 -5.58
N CYS A 120 -5.79 13.61 -6.23
CA CYS A 120 -5.43 13.41 -7.63
C CYS A 120 -4.76 12.05 -7.88
N MET A 121 -3.77 11.69 -7.06
CA MET A 121 -3.09 10.40 -7.15
C MET A 121 -4.09 9.25 -7.06
N ARG A 122 -4.97 9.27 -6.06
CA ARG A 122 -6.02 8.25 -5.88
C ARG A 122 -6.98 8.20 -7.07
N PHE A 123 -7.38 9.35 -7.61
CA PHE A 123 -8.21 9.41 -8.81
C PHE A 123 -7.54 8.74 -10.01
N VAL A 124 -6.25 9.03 -10.24
CA VAL A 124 -5.46 8.42 -11.32
C VAL A 124 -5.38 6.90 -11.16
N ALA A 125 -5.07 6.41 -9.96
CA ALA A 125 -5.01 4.98 -9.68
C ALA A 125 -6.36 4.27 -9.89
N LYS A 126 -7.45 4.83 -9.35
CA LYS A 126 -8.77 4.18 -9.32
C LYS A 126 -9.59 4.37 -10.60
N ASN A 127 -9.32 5.40 -11.39
CA ASN A 127 -10.15 5.74 -12.55
C ASN A 127 -9.36 5.70 -13.86
N VAL A 128 -8.20 6.36 -13.92
CA VAL A 128 -7.41 6.47 -15.16
C VAL A 128 -6.80 5.11 -15.51
N PHE A 129 -6.10 4.48 -14.57
CA PHE A 129 -5.51 3.16 -14.79
C PHE A 129 -6.50 2.01 -14.77
N LYS A 130 -7.70 2.18 -14.16
CA LYS A 130 -8.74 1.14 -14.18
C LYS A 130 -9.19 0.78 -15.60
N ARG A 131 -9.20 1.77 -16.51
CA ARG A 131 -9.57 1.60 -17.93
C ARG A 131 -8.36 1.37 -18.84
N SER A 132 -7.17 1.17 -18.28
CA SER A 132 -5.95 0.88 -19.04
C SER A 132 -5.86 -0.59 -19.45
N PHE A 133 -5.08 -0.88 -20.50
CA PHE A 133 -4.89 -2.23 -21.03
C PHE A 133 -4.39 -3.19 -19.94
N GLN A 134 -5.12 -4.28 -19.70
CA GLN A 134 -4.82 -5.26 -18.64
C GLN A 134 -3.89 -6.38 -19.14
N GLY A 135 -2.78 -6.03 -19.78
CA GLY A 135 -1.74 -7.00 -20.14
C GLY A 135 -0.81 -7.24 -18.96
N ALA A 136 -0.47 -8.50 -18.67
CA ALA A 136 0.40 -8.87 -17.55
C ALA A 136 1.81 -8.21 -17.59
N THR A 137 2.22 -7.69 -18.76
CA THR A 137 3.52 -7.06 -19.00
C THR A 137 3.45 -5.53 -19.12
N VAL A 138 2.27 -4.92 -18.97
CA VAL A 138 2.10 -3.47 -19.11
C VAL A 138 2.54 -2.75 -17.84
N ARG A 139 3.55 -1.88 -17.96
CA ARG A 139 3.98 -1.00 -16.87
C ARG A 139 3.03 0.19 -16.74
N ARG A 140 2.72 0.57 -15.51
CA ARG A 140 1.91 1.77 -15.21
C ARG A 140 2.80 2.78 -14.52
N VAL A 141 2.89 3.98 -15.11
CA VAL A 141 3.72 5.06 -14.59
C VAL A 141 2.91 6.35 -14.53
N ALA A 142 2.91 7.01 -13.39
CA ALA A 142 2.26 8.31 -13.21
C ALA A 142 3.26 9.39 -12.81
N VAL A 143 3.15 10.56 -13.42
CA VAL A 143 4.00 11.72 -13.13
C VAL A 143 3.11 12.87 -12.70
N PHE A 144 3.27 13.30 -11.45
CA PHE A 144 2.52 14.40 -10.85
C PHE A 144 3.41 15.64 -10.80
N PHE A 145 2.93 16.76 -11.29
CA PHE A 145 3.58 18.05 -11.11
C PHE A 145 2.98 18.74 -9.89
N SER A 146 3.81 19.41 -9.09
CA SER A 146 3.35 20.15 -7.92
C SER A 146 4.17 21.41 -7.74
N HIS A 147 3.53 22.58 -7.76
CA HIS A 147 4.23 23.84 -7.52
C HIS A 147 4.36 24.16 -6.04
N GLY A 148 3.33 23.89 -5.23
CA GLY A 148 3.26 24.34 -3.83
C GLY A 148 2.73 23.27 -2.87
N ARG A 149 2.36 23.72 -1.66
CA ARG A 149 1.89 22.84 -0.59
C ARG A 149 0.53 22.25 -0.93
N THR A 150 0.30 21.01 -0.50
CA THR A 150 -1.01 20.35 -0.56
C THR A 150 -1.85 20.76 0.65
N ASP A 151 -3.15 20.91 0.46
CA ASP A 151 -4.13 21.26 1.48
C ASP A 151 -4.30 20.10 2.48
N ASP A 152 -4.31 18.86 1.97
CA ASP A 152 -4.40 17.64 2.79
C ASP A 152 -3.15 16.74 2.58
N PRO A 153 -2.17 16.78 3.50
CA PRO A 153 -1.01 15.89 3.45
C PRO A 153 -1.30 14.42 3.79
N ALA A 154 -2.40 14.13 4.50
CA ALA A 154 -2.69 12.78 4.98
C ALA A 154 -3.08 11.85 3.83
N THR A 155 -3.79 12.38 2.81
CA THR A 155 -4.21 11.64 1.62
C THR A 155 -3.05 11.14 0.77
N ILE A 156 -1.88 11.77 0.83
CA ILE A 156 -0.68 11.34 0.10
C ILE A 156 -0.25 9.95 0.56
N SER A 157 -0.25 9.69 1.88
CA SER A 157 0.21 8.41 2.43
C SER A 157 -0.71 7.27 1.99
N THR A 158 -2.03 7.51 1.97
CA THR A 158 -3.02 6.58 1.43
C THR A 158 -2.75 6.31 -0.06
N ALA A 159 -2.49 7.36 -0.84
CA ALA A 159 -2.17 7.21 -2.25
C ALA A 159 -0.90 6.37 -2.47
N VAL A 160 0.16 6.59 -1.70
CA VAL A 160 1.40 5.81 -1.79
C VAL A 160 1.14 4.32 -1.50
N MET A 161 0.35 4.01 -0.46
CA MET A 161 -0.05 2.63 -0.16
C MET A 161 -0.86 2.00 -1.30
N GLU A 162 -1.84 2.72 -1.86
CA GLU A 162 -2.69 2.24 -2.97
C GLU A 162 -1.85 1.95 -4.23
N TYR A 163 -0.88 2.80 -4.57
CA TYR A 163 -0.03 2.59 -5.74
C TYR A 163 0.97 1.46 -5.55
N SER A 164 1.59 1.35 -4.37
CA SER A 164 2.47 0.22 -4.03
C SER A 164 1.67 -1.09 -4.16
N ALA A 165 0.42 -1.08 -3.69
CA ALA A 165 -0.50 -2.19 -3.83
C ALA A 165 -0.88 -2.50 -5.29
N LEU A 166 -1.03 -1.49 -6.14
CA LEU A 166 -1.33 -1.65 -7.57
C LEU A 166 -0.11 -1.89 -8.47
N GLY A 167 1.11 -1.82 -7.93
CA GLY A 167 2.35 -1.92 -8.71
C GLY A 167 2.52 -0.77 -9.71
N ILE A 168 2.03 0.43 -9.37
CA ILE A 168 2.14 1.63 -10.21
C ILE A 168 3.39 2.39 -9.78
N ALA A 169 4.33 2.62 -10.69
CA ALA A 169 5.44 3.53 -10.43
C ALA A 169 4.97 4.98 -10.51
N ALA A 170 5.47 5.84 -9.64
CA ALA A 170 5.07 7.23 -9.62
C ALA A 170 6.24 8.17 -9.34
N ALA A 171 6.22 9.33 -10.00
CA ALA A 171 7.12 10.42 -9.71
C ALA A 171 6.33 11.69 -9.39
N VAL A 172 6.71 12.38 -8.33
CA VAL A 172 6.26 13.73 -8.06
C VAL A 172 7.38 14.68 -8.44
N ILE A 173 7.16 15.50 -9.46
CA ILE A 173 8.04 16.58 -9.87
C ILE A 173 7.57 17.84 -9.17
N SER A 174 8.32 18.29 -8.17
CA SER A 174 7.99 19.48 -7.40
C SER A 174 8.89 20.66 -7.77
N PHE A 175 8.32 21.86 -7.88
CA PHE A 175 9.08 23.09 -8.15
C PHE A 175 9.40 23.88 -6.87
N THR A 176 8.98 23.39 -5.72
CA THR A 176 9.33 23.91 -4.39
C THR A 176 9.67 22.76 -3.45
N SER A 177 10.12 23.05 -2.24
CA SER A 177 10.39 22.00 -1.26
C SER A 177 9.10 21.33 -0.81
N ALA A 178 9.06 19.99 -0.87
CA ALA A 178 7.86 19.19 -0.60
C ALA A 178 8.10 18.17 0.55
N PRO A 179 8.35 18.63 1.79
CA PRO A 179 8.69 17.75 2.91
C PRO A 179 7.56 16.76 3.27
N ALA A 180 6.29 17.17 3.10
CA ALA A 180 5.15 16.28 3.31
C ALA A 180 5.14 15.11 2.32
N ILE A 181 5.43 15.38 1.05
CA ILE A 181 5.50 14.38 -0.01
C ILE A 181 6.70 13.46 0.21
N LYS A 182 7.87 14.02 0.54
CA LYS A 182 9.09 13.27 0.88
C LYS A 182 8.84 12.28 2.02
N ARG A 183 8.14 12.74 3.07
CA ARG A 183 7.79 11.91 4.23
C ARG A 183 6.83 10.77 3.84
N ALA A 184 5.80 11.06 3.05
CA ALA A 184 4.82 10.06 2.63
C ALA A 184 5.42 9.00 1.67
N ILE A 185 6.26 9.41 0.71
CA ILE A 185 6.93 8.49 -0.23
C ILE A 185 7.87 7.52 0.47
N SER A 186 8.44 7.92 1.62
CA SER A 186 9.30 7.04 2.41
C SER A 186 8.58 5.78 2.93
N THR A 187 7.24 5.73 2.88
CA THR A 187 6.46 4.52 3.20
C THR A 187 6.56 3.42 2.14
N ASP A 188 6.87 3.79 0.89
CA ASP A 188 7.17 2.85 -0.18
C ASP A 188 8.63 2.42 -0.11
N ASP A 189 8.87 1.15 0.21
CA ASP A 189 10.20 0.54 0.19
C ASP A 189 10.50 -0.20 -1.13
N SER A 190 9.55 -0.24 -2.07
CA SER A 190 9.78 -0.78 -3.41
C SER A 190 10.66 0.16 -4.26
N GLY A 191 10.73 1.43 -3.90
CA GLY A 191 11.43 2.48 -4.64
C GLY A 191 10.80 2.73 -6.02
N THR A 192 9.51 2.44 -6.16
CA THR A 192 8.75 2.76 -7.37
C THR A 192 8.19 4.18 -7.30
N PHE A 193 8.18 4.77 -6.10
CA PHE A 193 7.90 6.18 -5.86
C PHE A 193 9.15 7.06 -5.80
N GLN A 194 9.10 8.21 -6.47
CA GLN A 194 10.20 9.17 -6.52
C GLN A 194 9.69 10.61 -6.30
N LEU A 195 10.46 11.40 -5.56
CA LEU A 195 10.28 12.86 -5.48
C LEU A 195 11.47 13.51 -6.19
N ILE A 196 11.17 14.39 -7.14
CA ILE A 196 12.14 15.15 -7.92
C ILE A 196 11.87 16.63 -7.65
N GLU A 197 12.65 17.22 -6.74
CA GLU A 197 12.56 18.65 -6.44
C GLU A 197 13.43 19.41 -7.45
N ILE A 198 12.79 20.12 -8.40
CA ILE A 198 13.47 20.91 -9.42
C ILE A 198 13.96 22.23 -8.80
N SER A 199 15.28 22.37 -8.74
CA SER A 199 15.95 23.63 -8.42
C SER A 199 16.52 24.29 -9.68
N GLY A 200 16.46 25.62 -9.75
CA GLY A 200 17.00 26.39 -10.88
C GLY A 200 16.35 26.09 -12.23
N ASN A 201 17.12 26.24 -13.31
CA ASN A 201 16.66 26.06 -14.70
C ASN A 201 17.03 24.70 -15.31
N ASP A 202 17.88 23.90 -14.67
CA ASP A 202 18.34 22.60 -15.20
C ASP A 202 17.42 21.44 -14.77
N PHE A 203 16.16 21.51 -15.20
CA PHE A 203 15.21 20.42 -14.94
C PHE A 203 15.56 19.13 -15.69
N LYS A 204 16.25 19.25 -16.83
CA LYS A 204 16.60 18.11 -17.70
C LYS A 204 17.49 17.12 -16.97
N ARG A 205 18.57 17.60 -16.34
CA ARG A 205 19.48 16.76 -15.54
C ARG A 205 18.77 16.13 -14.35
N GLN A 206 17.87 16.85 -13.69
CA GLN A 206 17.14 16.38 -12.50
C GLN A 206 16.09 15.31 -12.84
N VAL A 207 15.48 15.39 -14.04
CA VAL A 207 14.47 14.41 -14.52
C VAL A 207 15.12 13.18 -15.18
N GLN A 208 16.38 13.27 -15.61
CA GLN A 208 17.07 12.20 -16.33
C GLN A 208 17.16 10.86 -15.58
N PRO A 209 17.44 10.80 -14.25
CA PRO A 209 17.42 9.55 -13.51
C PRO A 209 16.05 8.85 -13.53
N PHE A 210 14.96 9.62 -13.46
CA PHE A 210 13.61 9.06 -13.55
C PHE A 210 13.32 8.49 -14.95
N LEU A 211 13.75 9.20 -16.00
CA LEU A 211 13.65 8.69 -17.37
C LEU A 211 14.37 7.35 -17.51
N MET A 212 15.64 7.26 -17.10
CA MET A 212 16.44 6.05 -17.31
C MET A 212 16.04 4.89 -16.37
N CYS A 213 15.73 5.19 -15.12
CA CYS A 213 15.57 4.17 -14.07
C CYS A 213 14.12 3.79 -13.79
N THR A 214 13.15 4.47 -14.40
CA THR A 214 11.72 4.15 -14.26
C THR A 214 11.05 3.97 -15.61
N LEU A 215 11.06 5.00 -16.47
CA LEU A 215 10.35 4.94 -17.75
C LEU A 215 11.05 4.06 -18.79
N CYS A 216 12.36 4.22 -18.93
CA CYS A 216 13.20 3.52 -19.89
C CYS A 216 13.94 2.33 -19.27
N TYR A 217 13.59 1.94 -18.04
CA TYR A 217 14.32 0.91 -17.31
C TYR A 217 14.32 -0.42 -18.06
N ASP A 218 15.52 -0.86 -18.42
CA ASP A 218 15.81 -2.07 -19.16
C ASP A 218 16.51 -3.07 -18.24
N GLU A 219 15.86 -4.18 -17.91
CA GLU A 219 16.45 -5.23 -17.08
C GLU A 219 17.60 -5.95 -17.80
N CYS A 220 17.60 -5.97 -19.13
CA CYS A 220 18.70 -6.51 -19.93
C CYS A 220 19.91 -5.58 -19.96
N LYS A 221 19.70 -4.26 -19.81
CA LYS A 221 20.75 -3.25 -19.90
C LYS A 221 20.49 -2.11 -18.90
N VAL A 222 20.81 -2.38 -17.64
CA VAL A 222 20.66 -1.39 -16.57
C VAL A 222 21.60 -0.21 -16.82
N ASP A 223 21.03 1.01 -16.86
CA ASP A 223 21.80 2.24 -17.04
C ASP A 223 22.68 2.54 -15.80
N SER A 224 23.87 3.11 -16.03
CA SER A 224 24.81 3.49 -14.98
C SER A 224 24.25 4.50 -13.95
N LEU A 225 23.26 5.30 -14.35
CA LEU A 225 22.55 6.23 -13.46
C LEU A 225 21.65 5.50 -12.45
N CYS A 226 21.30 4.25 -12.72
CA CYS A 226 20.44 3.44 -11.87
C CYS A 226 21.29 2.75 -10.79
N GLY A 227 21.59 3.51 -9.73
CA GLY A 227 22.27 2.96 -8.56
C GLY A 227 21.48 1.82 -7.92
N LYS A 228 22.19 0.90 -7.24
CA LYS A 228 21.54 -0.08 -6.37
C LYS A 228 20.68 0.69 -5.35
N LYS A 229 19.38 0.39 -5.31
CA LYS A 229 18.49 0.94 -4.30
C LYS A 229 19.04 0.55 -2.93
N ASN A 230 19.65 1.49 -2.23
CA ASN A 230 19.89 1.36 -0.80
C ASN A 230 18.51 1.41 -0.18
N SER A 231 17.91 0.25 0.10
CA SER A 231 16.78 0.19 1.00
C SER A 231 17.28 0.82 2.30
N SER A 232 16.82 2.04 2.61
CA SER A 232 17.02 2.59 3.93
C SER A 232 16.25 1.67 4.86
N LEU A 233 16.94 0.68 5.42
CA LEU A 233 16.42 -0.20 6.45
C LEU A 233 16.08 0.71 7.63
N ASN A 234 14.82 1.15 7.68
CA ASN A 234 14.27 1.72 8.89
C ASN A 234 14.30 0.61 9.94
N LYS A 235 15.32 0.65 10.80
CA LYS A 235 15.57 -0.32 11.88
C LYS A 235 14.52 -0.27 13.00
N ALA A 236 13.40 0.42 12.79
CA ALA A 236 12.33 0.53 13.77
C ALA A 236 11.66 -0.83 13.96
N SER A 237 11.81 -1.38 15.16
CA SER A 237 11.20 -2.64 15.56
C SER A 237 9.67 -2.52 15.65
N LEU A 238 8.94 -3.54 15.20
CA LEU A 238 7.48 -3.64 15.37
C LEU A 238 7.14 -4.78 16.33
N ASP A 239 5.99 -4.66 17.02
CA ASP A 239 5.24 -5.82 17.51
C ASP A 239 3.98 -5.96 16.67
N VAL A 240 3.86 -7.07 15.94
CA VAL A 240 2.75 -7.35 15.03
C VAL A 240 1.97 -8.55 15.54
N GLY A 241 0.76 -8.32 16.02
CA GLY A 241 -0.15 -9.38 16.40
C GLY A 241 -1.17 -9.64 15.28
N PHE A 242 -1.29 -10.89 14.84
CA PHE A 242 -2.35 -11.33 13.94
C PHE A 242 -3.49 -11.98 14.70
N LEU A 243 -4.72 -11.57 14.39
CA LEU A 243 -5.95 -12.25 14.79
C LEU A 243 -6.60 -12.83 13.52
N LEU A 244 -6.53 -14.15 13.36
CA LEU A 244 -7.03 -14.85 12.18
C LEU A 244 -8.39 -15.48 12.47
N ASP A 245 -9.42 -15.08 11.72
CA ASP A 245 -10.70 -15.78 11.75
C ASP A 245 -10.53 -17.25 11.35
N SER A 246 -10.95 -18.14 12.24
CA SER A 246 -10.93 -19.59 12.06
C SER A 246 -12.32 -20.21 12.25
N SER A 247 -13.36 -19.39 12.18
CA SER A 247 -14.76 -19.77 12.39
C SER A 247 -15.35 -20.54 11.20
N TYR A 248 -16.65 -20.85 11.27
CA TYR A 248 -17.37 -21.38 10.13
C TYR A 248 -17.63 -20.36 9.01
N ASN A 249 -17.46 -19.04 9.26
CA ASN A 249 -17.71 -18.00 8.25
C ASN A 249 -16.69 -18.03 7.10
N ILE A 250 -15.41 -18.24 7.42
CA ILE A 250 -14.35 -18.30 6.42
C ILE A 250 -14.38 -19.66 5.70
N ASN A 251 -14.42 -19.66 4.36
CA ASN A 251 -14.32 -20.91 3.60
C ASN A 251 -12.87 -21.37 3.45
N LEU A 252 -12.66 -22.62 2.98
CA LEU A 252 -11.30 -23.18 2.92
C LEU A 252 -10.38 -22.41 1.96
N PRO A 253 -10.79 -22.06 0.72
CA PRO A 253 -9.95 -21.24 -0.17
C PRO A 253 -9.58 -19.88 0.43
N GLU A 254 -10.52 -19.17 1.06
CA GLU A 254 -10.24 -17.89 1.73
C GLU A 254 -9.28 -18.05 2.90
N TYR A 255 -9.38 -19.15 3.65
CA TYR A 255 -8.48 -19.45 4.75
C TYR A 255 -7.06 -19.72 4.26
N GLU A 256 -6.88 -20.52 3.20
CA GLU A 256 -5.55 -20.77 2.62
C GLU A 256 -4.91 -19.48 2.10
N GLU A 257 -5.70 -18.60 1.46
CA GLU A 257 -5.21 -17.30 1.03
C GLU A 257 -4.86 -16.38 2.22
N ALA A 258 -5.63 -16.42 3.32
CA ALA A 258 -5.30 -15.69 4.55
C ALA A 258 -3.96 -16.17 5.15
N ARG A 259 -3.68 -17.48 5.13
CA ARG A 259 -2.38 -18.05 5.55
C ARG A 259 -1.25 -17.58 4.64
N SER A 260 -1.47 -17.61 3.33
CA SER A 260 -0.53 -17.11 2.32
C SER A 260 -0.23 -15.62 2.51
N PHE A 261 -1.25 -14.82 2.81
CA PHE A 261 -1.12 -13.41 3.16
C PHE A 261 -0.28 -13.21 4.41
N ILE A 262 -0.57 -13.90 5.52
CA ILE A 262 0.24 -13.81 6.76
C ILE A 262 1.70 -14.17 6.47
N SER A 263 1.93 -15.25 5.72
CA SER A 263 3.27 -15.68 5.31
C SER A 263 4.01 -14.60 4.52
N THR A 264 3.33 -13.96 3.57
CA THR A 264 3.89 -12.87 2.75
C THR A 264 4.19 -11.61 3.57
N VAL A 265 3.35 -11.29 4.55
CA VAL A 265 3.60 -10.17 5.47
C VAL A 265 4.81 -10.47 6.35
N ILE A 266 4.94 -11.69 6.87
CA ILE A 266 6.12 -12.13 7.66
C ILE A 266 7.40 -12.01 6.83
N ASP A 267 7.37 -12.33 5.54
CA ASP A 267 8.53 -12.16 4.64
C ASP A 267 8.98 -10.70 4.50
N GLY A 268 8.06 -9.75 4.61
CA GLY A 268 8.37 -8.32 4.62
C GLY A 268 8.88 -7.79 5.98
N LEU A 269 8.86 -8.61 7.03
CA LEU A 269 9.27 -8.23 8.38
C LEU A 269 10.68 -8.74 8.68
N ASP A 270 11.56 -7.84 9.12
CA ASP A 270 12.90 -8.20 9.60
C ASP A 270 12.85 -8.65 11.06
N VAL A 271 12.29 -9.84 11.30
CA VAL A 271 12.12 -10.41 12.65
C VAL A 271 13.44 -10.78 13.32
N GLU A 272 14.50 -10.98 12.54
CA GLU A 272 15.79 -11.49 13.03
C GLU A 272 16.73 -10.35 13.45
N ASN A 273 16.77 -9.23 12.71
CA ASN A 273 17.79 -8.19 12.92
C ASN A 273 17.24 -6.90 13.55
N THR A 274 15.94 -6.64 13.47
CA THR A 274 15.34 -5.39 14.00
C THR A 274 14.67 -5.58 15.36
N GLY A 275 14.71 -6.80 15.91
CA GLY A 275 13.94 -7.15 17.10
C GLY A 275 12.43 -7.12 16.86
N THR A 276 11.96 -7.12 15.60
CA THR A 276 10.53 -7.21 15.28
C THR A 276 9.97 -8.55 15.74
N ARG A 277 8.79 -8.54 16.37
CA ARG A 277 8.15 -9.75 16.91
C ARG A 277 6.77 -9.94 16.30
N VAL A 278 6.40 -11.20 16.09
CA VAL A 278 5.11 -11.59 15.50
C VAL A 278 4.41 -12.57 16.43
N ALA A 279 3.10 -12.37 16.62
CA ALA A 279 2.23 -13.32 17.30
C ALA A 279 1.03 -13.64 16.41
N LEU A 280 0.47 -14.84 16.52
CA LEU A 280 -0.70 -15.29 15.77
C LEU A 280 -1.69 -15.99 16.70
N VAL A 281 -2.95 -15.53 16.63
CA VAL A 281 -4.09 -16.09 17.37
C VAL A 281 -5.19 -16.45 16.40
N SER A 282 -5.62 -17.71 16.43
CA SER A 282 -6.76 -18.24 15.68
C SER A 282 -8.05 -18.03 16.49
N SER A 283 -8.95 -17.21 15.93
CA SER A 283 -10.19 -16.77 16.56
C SER A 283 -11.38 -17.62 16.12
N ALA A 284 -11.72 -18.59 16.95
CA ALA A 284 -13.04 -19.23 17.05
C ALA A 284 -13.00 -20.12 18.31
N PRO A 285 -13.19 -19.53 19.52
CA PRO A 285 -12.99 -20.24 20.77
C PRO A 285 -13.96 -21.43 20.91
N PRO A 286 -13.48 -22.64 21.20
CA PRO A 286 -14.36 -23.79 21.36
C PRO A 286 -15.19 -23.68 22.63
N GLY A 287 -16.37 -24.31 22.63
CA GLY A 287 -17.16 -24.51 23.85
C GLY A 287 -17.91 -23.28 24.39
N LEU A 288 -18.01 -22.19 23.61
CA LEU A 288 -18.73 -20.95 23.98
C LEU A 288 -20.25 -21.13 24.23
N ARG A 289 -20.79 -22.34 24.10
CA ARG A 289 -22.21 -22.64 24.25
C ARG A 289 -22.67 -22.86 25.70
N SER A 290 -21.76 -22.94 26.68
CA SER A 290 -22.15 -23.35 28.05
C SER A 290 -21.68 -22.45 29.21
N ASP A 291 -20.61 -21.65 29.08
CA ASP A 291 -20.08 -20.85 30.21
C ASP A 291 -19.35 -19.54 29.83
N ASN A 292 -19.30 -19.14 28.55
CA ASN A 292 -18.55 -17.98 28.06
C ASN A 292 -17.05 -17.95 28.45
N LYS A 293 -16.42 -19.10 28.75
CA LYS A 293 -15.00 -19.19 29.13
C LYS A 293 -14.07 -19.66 27.99
N GLY A 294 -14.58 -19.78 26.77
CA GLY A 294 -13.78 -20.18 25.61
C GLY A 294 -12.61 -19.22 25.39
N LYS A 295 -11.38 -19.76 25.33
CA LYS A 295 -10.17 -19.02 24.97
C LYS A 295 -9.84 -19.23 23.48
N PRO A 296 -9.35 -18.22 22.75
CA PRO A 296 -8.91 -18.42 21.38
C PRO A 296 -7.70 -19.36 21.33
N HIS A 297 -7.48 -19.99 20.18
CA HIS A 297 -6.33 -20.86 19.98
C HIS A 297 -5.09 -20.00 19.67
N VAL A 298 -4.06 -20.13 20.49
CA VAL A 298 -2.79 -19.41 20.28
C VAL A 298 -1.89 -20.28 19.40
N GLU A 299 -1.62 -19.82 18.19
CA GLU A 299 -0.71 -20.52 17.28
C GLU A 299 0.74 -20.34 17.74
N PHE A 300 1.11 -19.08 18.02
CA PHE A 300 2.39 -18.72 18.63
C PHE A 300 2.36 -17.29 19.18
N ASP A 301 3.12 -17.03 20.23
CA ASP A 301 3.30 -15.69 20.79
C ASP A 301 4.61 -15.02 20.33
N PHE A 302 4.87 -13.82 20.84
CA PHE A 302 6.06 -13.04 20.50
C PHE A 302 7.41 -13.67 20.89
N LEU A 303 7.41 -14.70 21.72
CA LEU A 303 8.62 -15.35 22.24
C LEU A 303 8.82 -16.76 21.67
N THR A 304 7.76 -17.35 21.11
CA THR A 304 7.74 -18.72 20.61
C THR A 304 8.74 -18.94 19.46
N TYR A 305 8.73 -18.04 18.46
CA TYR A 305 9.61 -18.13 17.29
C TYR A 305 10.47 -16.88 17.13
N ARG A 306 11.72 -17.07 16.72
CA ARG A 306 12.67 -15.97 16.41
C ARG A 306 13.05 -15.86 14.93
N ARG A 307 12.67 -16.83 14.11
CA ARG A 307 13.02 -16.89 12.68
C ARG A 307 11.78 -16.90 11.81
N ALA A 308 11.80 -16.12 10.74
CA ALA A 308 10.66 -15.97 9.83
C ALA A 308 10.27 -17.30 9.18
N ASN A 309 11.26 -18.11 8.76
CA ASN A 309 11.00 -19.38 8.09
C ASN A 309 10.21 -20.39 8.95
N ILE A 310 10.46 -20.45 10.26
CA ILE A 310 9.73 -21.33 11.18
C ILE A 310 8.31 -20.81 11.39
N MET A 311 8.13 -19.50 11.56
CA MET A 311 6.79 -18.89 11.66
C MET A 311 5.96 -19.21 10.41
N LYS A 312 6.53 -18.99 9.22
CA LYS A 312 5.84 -19.28 7.95
C LYS A 312 5.50 -20.77 7.79
N ARG A 313 6.41 -21.67 8.18
CA ARG A 313 6.13 -23.10 8.18
C ARG A 313 4.95 -23.44 9.08
N HIS A 314 4.93 -22.95 10.32
CA HIS A 314 3.80 -23.14 11.23
C HIS A 314 2.51 -22.62 10.61
N VAL A 315 2.53 -21.39 10.06
CA VAL A 315 1.38 -20.78 9.36
C VAL A 315 0.90 -21.66 8.20
N GLN A 316 1.79 -22.30 7.43
CA GLN A 316 1.42 -23.06 6.23
C GLN A 316 1.14 -24.55 6.47
N GLU A 317 1.61 -25.11 7.58
CA GLU A 317 1.51 -26.56 7.83
C GLU A 317 0.70 -26.91 9.09
N ASN A 318 0.65 -26.04 10.10
CA ASN A 318 0.13 -26.36 11.44
C ASN A 318 -1.11 -25.58 11.89
N THR A 319 -1.47 -24.51 11.19
CA THR A 319 -2.71 -23.76 11.48
C THR A 319 -3.90 -24.40 10.77
N HIS A 320 -5.02 -24.57 11.47
CA HIS A 320 -6.22 -25.19 10.91
C HIS A 320 -7.49 -24.42 11.28
N ARG A 321 -8.51 -24.48 10.40
CA ARG A 321 -9.84 -23.94 10.71
C ARG A 321 -10.46 -24.67 11.89
N LEU A 322 -10.92 -23.91 12.87
CA LEU A 322 -11.56 -24.44 14.08
C LEU A 322 -13.07 -24.69 13.88
N ARG A 323 -13.71 -23.96 12.95
CA ARG A 323 -15.13 -24.11 12.53
C ARG A 323 -16.17 -23.82 13.62
N ASP A 324 -15.75 -23.27 14.76
CA ASP A 324 -16.64 -22.76 15.80
C ASP A 324 -17.26 -21.40 15.43
N ALA A 325 -18.14 -20.89 16.29
CA ALA A 325 -18.77 -19.59 16.11
C ALA A 325 -17.76 -18.42 16.18
N PRO A 326 -17.94 -17.36 15.38
CA PRO A 326 -17.06 -16.20 15.40
C PRO A 326 -17.23 -15.43 16.71
N ALA A 327 -16.12 -15.16 17.40
CA ALA A 327 -16.07 -14.38 18.65
C ALA A 327 -14.83 -13.46 18.62
N PHE A 328 -14.82 -12.52 17.68
CA PHE A 328 -13.68 -11.64 17.41
C PHE A 328 -13.38 -10.70 18.58
N GLY A 329 -14.41 -10.24 19.30
CA GLY A 329 -14.30 -9.34 20.45
C GLY A 329 -13.67 -10.01 21.65
N LEU A 330 -14.18 -11.17 22.06
CA LEU A 330 -13.56 -11.98 23.11
C LEU A 330 -12.11 -12.33 22.77
N SER A 331 -11.85 -12.73 21.52
CA SER A 331 -10.51 -13.11 21.08
C SER A 331 -9.54 -11.92 21.05
N LEU A 332 -10.01 -10.75 20.58
CA LEU A 332 -9.23 -9.51 20.59
C LEU A 332 -8.93 -9.07 22.03
N LYS A 333 -9.92 -9.09 22.93
CA LYS A 333 -9.74 -8.78 24.34
C LYS A 333 -8.70 -9.70 24.98
N TRP A 334 -8.85 -11.01 24.77
CA TRP A 334 -7.91 -12.01 25.29
C TRP A 334 -6.49 -11.77 24.76
N MET A 335 -6.34 -11.51 23.46
CA MET A 335 -5.05 -11.24 22.83
C MET A 335 -4.39 -9.98 23.40
N LEU A 336 -5.16 -8.93 23.65
CA LEU A 336 -4.67 -7.71 24.28
C LEU A 336 -4.08 -8.01 25.67
N GLU A 337 -4.86 -8.66 26.53
CA GLU A 337 -4.50 -8.95 27.92
C GLU A 337 -3.32 -9.93 28.03
N ASN A 338 -3.29 -10.95 27.18
CA ASN A 338 -2.39 -12.09 27.34
C ASN A 338 -1.15 -12.06 26.44
N ILE A 339 -1.14 -11.26 25.38
CA ILE A 339 -0.03 -11.18 24.42
C ILE A 339 0.45 -9.74 24.26
N MET A 340 -0.45 -8.82 23.88
CA MET A 340 -0.04 -7.47 23.48
C MET A 340 0.40 -6.61 24.68
N TYR A 341 -0.24 -6.74 25.84
CA TYR A 341 0.12 -5.97 27.03
C TYR A 341 1.42 -6.40 27.68
N LYS A 342 1.78 -7.69 27.60
CA LYS A 342 3.06 -8.21 28.12
C LYS A 342 4.30 -7.54 27.51
N THR A 343 4.14 -6.97 26.33
CA THR A 343 5.21 -6.33 25.57
C THR A 343 5.00 -4.82 25.40
N SER A 344 3.91 -4.28 25.95
CA SER A 344 3.45 -2.93 25.67
C SER A 344 4.39 -1.82 26.13
N ASP A 345 5.22 -2.05 27.12
CA ASP A 345 6.12 -1.02 27.61
C ASP A 345 7.46 -0.97 26.85
N LEU A 346 7.71 -1.95 25.96
CA LEU A 346 9.01 -2.13 25.32
C LEU A 346 9.17 -1.37 23.99
N LYS A 347 8.07 -1.02 23.30
CA LYS A 347 8.12 -0.45 21.94
C LYS A 347 7.04 0.58 21.65
N LYS A 348 7.42 1.59 20.85
CA LYS A 348 6.52 2.66 20.39
C LYS A 348 5.57 2.24 19.25
N ASN A 349 5.95 1.23 18.47
CA ASN A 349 5.22 0.83 17.27
C ASN A 349 4.58 -0.55 17.45
N LYS A 350 3.25 -0.58 17.61
CA LYS A 350 2.49 -1.81 17.87
C LYS A 350 1.31 -1.89 16.91
N VAL A 351 1.16 -3.05 16.27
CA VAL A 351 0.16 -3.27 15.23
C VAL A 351 -0.64 -4.51 15.57
N ILE A 352 -1.96 -4.44 15.41
CA ILE A 352 -2.84 -5.61 15.41
C ILE A 352 -3.45 -5.69 14.01
N ILE A 353 -3.26 -6.82 13.34
CA ILE A 353 -3.84 -7.12 12.03
C ILE A 353 -4.94 -8.15 12.26
N MET A 354 -6.19 -7.76 12.09
CA MET A 354 -7.35 -8.65 12.15
C MET A 354 -7.69 -9.11 10.73
N ILE A 355 -7.74 -10.42 10.49
CA ILE A 355 -8.16 -11.01 9.22
C ILE A 355 -9.50 -11.67 9.47
N LEU A 356 -10.57 -11.06 8.96
CA LEU A 356 -11.96 -11.39 9.32
C LEU A 356 -12.76 -11.84 8.10
N SER A 357 -13.60 -12.86 8.26
CA SER A 357 -14.63 -13.25 7.30
C SER A 357 -16.01 -13.21 7.96
N GLY A 358 -16.91 -12.40 7.41
CA GLY A 358 -18.25 -12.19 7.98
C GLY A 358 -18.25 -11.48 9.35
N GLU A 359 -19.41 -11.45 9.99
CA GLU A 359 -19.63 -10.75 11.26
C GLU A 359 -19.24 -11.61 12.47
N THR A 360 -18.89 -10.93 13.58
CA THR A 360 -18.84 -11.62 14.88
C THR A 360 -20.25 -12.00 15.34
N SER A 361 -20.34 -12.95 16.28
CA SER A 361 -21.62 -13.35 16.85
C SER A 361 -22.33 -12.16 17.53
N VAL A 362 -23.66 -12.12 17.47
CA VAL A 362 -24.48 -11.00 18.00
C VAL A 362 -24.13 -10.65 19.46
N TRP A 363 -23.94 -11.67 20.29
CA TRP A 363 -23.58 -11.52 21.71
C TRP A 363 -22.17 -10.94 21.93
N ASP A 364 -21.29 -10.99 20.93
CA ASP A 364 -19.90 -10.56 20.99
C ASP A 364 -19.68 -9.15 20.40
N LYS A 365 -20.67 -8.58 19.70
CA LYS A 365 -20.54 -7.27 19.03
C LYS A 365 -20.14 -6.14 19.98
N GLN A 366 -20.74 -6.09 21.17
CA GLN A 366 -20.40 -5.08 22.17
C GLN A 366 -18.97 -5.25 22.69
N THR A 367 -18.58 -6.50 23.00
CA THR A 367 -17.21 -6.84 23.42
C THR A 367 -16.20 -6.44 22.35
N LEU A 368 -16.52 -6.67 21.07
CA LEU A 368 -15.66 -6.31 19.95
C LEU A 368 -15.44 -4.80 19.85
N ARG A 369 -16.52 -4.01 19.93
CA ARG A 369 -16.41 -2.54 19.94
C ARG A 369 -15.55 -2.04 21.09
N GLU A 370 -15.76 -2.57 22.30
CA GLU A 370 -15.02 -2.17 23.48
C GLU A 370 -13.54 -2.55 23.41
N ALA A 371 -13.23 -3.78 22.97
CA ALA A 371 -11.87 -4.25 22.81
C ALA A 371 -11.11 -3.48 21.71
N ALA A 372 -11.76 -3.19 20.58
CA ALA A 372 -11.18 -2.37 19.51
C ALA A 372 -10.93 -0.93 19.98
N PHE A 373 -11.87 -0.32 20.70
CA PHE A 373 -11.70 1.00 21.30
C PHE A 373 -10.53 1.02 22.29
N GLU A 374 -10.44 0.01 23.16
CA GLU A 374 -9.37 -0.12 24.14
C GLU A 374 -8.00 -0.30 23.48
N ALA A 375 -7.90 -1.14 22.45
CA ALA A 375 -6.69 -1.30 21.65
C ALA A 375 -6.22 0.05 21.09
N LYS A 376 -7.12 0.80 20.43
CA LYS A 376 -6.80 2.12 19.88
C LYS A 376 -6.34 3.09 20.98
N CYS A 377 -7.00 3.10 22.14
CA CYS A 377 -6.62 3.93 23.28
C CYS A 377 -5.30 3.56 23.94
N LYS A 378 -4.84 2.32 23.79
CA LYS A 378 -3.51 1.86 24.25
C LYS A 378 -2.41 2.11 23.21
N GLY A 379 -2.74 2.72 22.08
CA GLY A 379 -1.80 3.11 21.04
C GLY A 379 -1.48 1.99 20.04
N PHE A 380 -2.33 0.96 19.94
CA PHE A 380 -2.21 -0.03 18.87
C PHE A 380 -2.78 0.54 17.57
N ALA A 381 -2.03 0.39 16.47
CA ALA A 381 -2.55 0.55 15.13
C ALA A 381 -3.37 -0.70 14.78
N LEU A 382 -4.69 -0.57 14.83
CA LEU A 382 -5.63 -1.65 14.51
C LEU A 382 -5.93 -1.63 13.01
N PHE A 383 -5.44 -2.62 12.28
CA PHE A 383 -5.62 -2.83 10.85
C PHE A 383 -6.56 -4.02 10.62
N VAL A 384 -7.53 -3.88 9.71
CA VAL A 384 -8.53 -4.90 9.42
C VAL A 384 -8.43 -5.27 7.94
N LEU A 385 -8.17 -6.55 7.67
CA LEU A 385 -8.34 -7.18 6.38
C LEU A 385 -9.64 -7.98 6.41
N PHE A 386 -10.66 -7.46 5.74
CA PHE A 386 -11.94 -8.12 5.59
C PHE A 386 -11.99 -8.94 4.30
N ILE A 387 -12.42 -10.19 4.39
CA ILE A 387 -12.54 -11.12 3.26
C ILE A 387 -14.00 -11.54 3.13
N GLY A 388 -14.59 -11.37 1.95
CA GLY A 388 -15.94 -11.85 1.63
C GLY A 388 -16.92 -10.75 1.22
N LYS A 389 -18.20 -11.13 1.08
CA LYS A 389 -19.23 -10.30 0.43
C LYS A 389 -20.17 -9.55 1.37
N THR A 390 -20.31 -9.99 2.61
CA THR A 390 -21.40 -9.53 3.50
C THR A 390 -20.87 -9.13 4.86
N TYR A 391 -20.98 -7.84 5.18
CA TYR A 391 -20.78 -7.29 6.52
C TYR A 391 -21.55 -5.98 6.63
N ASN A 392 -22.11 -5.67 7.81
CA ASN A 392 -22.66 -4.35 8.10
C ASN A 392 -21.57 -3.27 8.09
N ASP A 393 -21.51 -2.49 6.99
CA ASP A 393 -20.52 -1.45 6.76
C ASP A 393 -20.27 -0.53 7.97
N THR A 394 -21.30 -0.20 8.74
CA THR A 394 -21.18 0.64 9.94
C THR A 394 -20.31 0.00 11.02
N GLU A 395 -20.53 -1.29 11.32
CA GLU A 395 -19.78 -2.00 12.36
C GLU A 395 -18.33 -2.25 11.93
N LEU A 396 -18.07 -2.46 10.63
CA LEU A 396 -16.72 -2.69 10.11
C LEU A 396 -15.88 -1.41 10.15
N MET A 397 -16.51 -0.27 9.85
CA MET A 397 -15.86 1.04 9.87
C MET A 397 -15.46 1.48 11.29
N GLU A 398 -16.09 0.95 12.34
CA GLU A 398 -15.78 1.27 13.74
C GLU A 398 -14.53 0.55 14.29
N LEU A 399 -14.16 -0.59 13.72
CA LEU A 399 -13.02 -1.40 14.17
C LEU A 399 -11.66 -0.72 13.93
N PRO A 400 -11.27 -0.43 12.67
CA PRO A 400 -9.91 0.00 12.34
C PRO A 400 -9.53 1.33 13.01
N SER A 401 -8.22 1.60 13.03
CA SER A 401 -7.70 2.93 13.41
C SER A 401 -7.90 3.95 12.30
N THR A 402 -7.77 5.24 12.63
CA THR A 402 -7.88 6.33 11.65
C THR A 402 -6.51 6.69 11.06
N PRO A 403 -6.46 7.16 9.80
CA PRO A 403 -7.57 7.23 8.84
C PRO A 403 -7.95 5.83 8.34
N THR A 404 -9.26 5.58 8.16
CA THR A 404 -9.81 4.25 7.85
C THR A 404 -9.24 3.69 6.54
N GLU A 405 -8.97 4.55 5.57
CA GLU A 405 -8.42 4.20 4.26
C GLU A 405 -7.01 3.60 4.34
N ASN A 406 -6.28 3.83 5.44
CA ASN A 406 -4.97 3.23 5.68
C ASN A 406 -5.05 1.94 6.52
N HIS A 407 -6.20 1.66 7.13
CA HIS A 407 -6.36 0.62 8.14
C HIS A 407 -7.44 -0.41 7.83
N LEU A 408 -8.18 -0.24 6.73
CA LEU A 408 -9.22 -1.15 6.31
C LEU A 408 -9.01 -1.55 4.85
N LEU A 409 -8.85 -2.84 4.62
CA LEU A 409 -8.91 -3.43 3.29
C LEU A 409 -10.09 -4.40 3.21
N GLN A 410 -10.90 -4.24 2.18
CA GLN A 410 -12.02 -5.13 1.88
C GLN A 410 -11.71 -5.89 0.60
N LEU A 411 -11.64 -7.22 0.68
CA LEU A 411 -11.41 -8.11 -0.46
C LEU A 411 -12.66 -8.95 -0.71
N GLY A 412 -12.96 -9.24 -1.99
CA GLY A 412 -14.02 -10.20 -2.33
C GLY A 412 -15.43 -9.63 -2.49
N GLN A 413 -15.65 -8.33 -2.29
CA GLN A 413 -16.99 -7.72 -2.41
C GLN A 413 -17.58 -7.83 -3.83
N VAL A 414 -16.78 -7.53 -4.86
CA VAL A 414 -17.25 -7.51 -6.27
C VAL A 414 -16.41 -8.43 -7.17
N HIS A 415 -15.12 -8.57 -6.90
CA HIS A 415 -14.18 -9.38 -7.67
C HIS A 415 -13.45 -10.37 -6.78
N LYS A 416 -12.80 -11.38 -7.38
CA LYS A 416 -11.94 -12.31 -6.64
C LYS A 416 -10.98 -11.54 -5.73
N PRO A 417 -10.84 -11.91 -4.45
CA PRO A 417 -9.89 -11.31 -3.54
C PRO A 417 -8.50 -11.19 -4.18
N ASN A 418 -7.92 -9.99 -4.13
CA ASN A 418 -6.55 -9.76 -4.60
C ASN A 418 -5.60 -9.69 -3.40
N PHE A 419 -5.14 -10.86 -2.95
CA PHE A 419 -4.21 -10.95 -1.81
C PHE A 419 -2.82 -10.38 -2.13
N GLY A 420 -2.43 -10.31 -3.41
CA GLY A 420 -1.23 -9.60 -3.84
C GLY A 420 -1.31 -8.09 -3.60
N TYR A 421 -2.48 -7.48 -3.86
CA TYR A 421 -2.76 -6.10 -3.49
C TYR A 421 -2.69 -5.91 -1.97
N ALA A 422 -3.39 -6.77 -1.20
CA ALA A 422 -3.40 -6.64 0.26
C ALA A 422 -2.02 -6.79 0.88
N SER A 423 -1.20 -7.72 0.39
CA SER A 423 0.16 -7.95 0.88
C SER A 423 1.06 -6.72 0.66
N ARG A 424 1.05 -6.16 -0.56
CA ARG A 424 1.83 -4.95 -0.90
C ARG A 424 1.32 -3.72 -0.14
N PHE A 425 0.01 -3.56 -0.02
CA PHE A 425 -0.59 -2.49 0.78
C PHE A 425 -0.16 -2.59 2.26
N THR A 426 -0.27 -3.79 2.85
CA THR A 426 0.08 -4.04 4.25
C THR A 426 1.56 -3.77 4.50
N ARG A 427 2.44 -4.11 3.55
CA ARG A 427 3.87 -3.78 3.64
C ARG A 427 4.09 -2.25 3.72
N ALA A 428 3.48 -1.48 2.82
CA ALA A 428 3.56 -0.02 2.85
C ALA A 428 2.95 0.57 4.13
N PHE A 429 1.84 0.02 4.61
CA PHE A 429 1.21 0.37 5.88
C PHE A 429 2.14 0.14 7.08
N LEU A 430 2.77 -1.03 7.20
CA LEU A 430 3.69 -1.35 8.29
C LEU A 430 4.92 -0.42 8.27
N ASN A 431 5.41 -0.05 7.08
CA ASN A 431 6.47 0.95 6.95
C ASN A 431 6.00 2.35 7.37
N ALA A 432 4.75 2.73 7.07
CA ALA A 432 4.17 3.97 7.56
C ALA A 432 4.06 4.01 9.10
N VAL A 433 3.75 2.88 9.74
CA VAL A 433 3.78 2.77 11.22
C VAL A 433 5.20 2.91 11.74
N LYS A 434 6.19 2.24 11.14
CA LYS A 434 7.62 2.37 11.51
C LYS A 434 8.11 3.82 11.45
N LEU A 435 7.66 4.56 10.44
CA LEU A 435 7.98 5.96 10.20
C LEU A 435 7.12 6.95 11.00
N SER A 436 6.19 6.45 11.83
CA SER A 436 5.26 7.27 12.60
C SER A 436 4.51 8.29 11.73
N ILE A 437 4.06 7.88 10.53
CA ILE A 437 3.26 8.72 9.64
C ILE A 437 1.95 9.13 10.33
N ASN A 438 1.25 8.15 10.89
CA ASN A 438 0.09 8.35 11.76
C ASN A 438 0.52 8.30 13.23
N LYS A 439 -0.28 8.91 14.10
CA LYS A 439 -0.10 8.85 15.56
C LYS A 439 -1.15 7.91 16.16
N TYR A 440 -0.72 7.07 17.10
CA TYR A 440 -1.59 6.12 17.80
C TYR A 440 -1.48 6.33 19.32
N PRO A 441 -2.57 6.65 20.03
CA PRO A 441 -3.86 7.09 19.50
C PRO A 441 -3.77 8.45 18.78
N PRO A 442 -4.64 8.72 17.80
CA PRO A 442 -4.75 10.03 17.16
C PRO A 442 -5.25 11.07 18.17
N ALA A 443 -5.03 12.37 17.88
CA ALA A 443 -5.28 13.43 18.85
C ALA A 443 -6.75 13.52 19.26
N GLU A 444 -7.65 13.30 18.31
CA GLU A 444 -9.09 13.32 18.46
C GLU A 444 -9.57 12.19 19.40
N LEU A 445 -8.91 11.03 19.35
CA LEU A 445 -9.28 9.88 20.17
C LEU A 445 -8.78 10.00 21.62
N LYS A 446 -7.70 10.76 21.87
CA LYS A 446 -7.09 10.87 23.21
C LYS A 446 -8.06 11.38 24.27
N ALA A 447 -8.92 12.35 23.93
CA ALA A 447 -9.93 12.87 24.84
C ALA A 447 -10.92 11.77 25.26
N ASN A 448 -11.48 11.06 24.28
CA ASN A 448 -12.42 9.96 24.51
C ASN A 448 -11.81 8.83 25.35
N CYS A 449 -10.52 8.54 25.16
CA CYS A 449 -9.81 7.53 25.96
C CYS A 449 -9.72 7.91 27.45
N ILE A 450 -9.55 9.20 27.76
CA ILE A 450 -9.47 9.68 29.15
C ILE A 450 -10.83 9.58 29.82
N ASP A 451 -11.89 9.99 29.13
CA ASP A 451 -13.24 9.95 29.68
C ASP A 451 -13.73 8.53 29.91
N ASN A 452 -13.43 7.60 29.00
CA ASN A 452 -13.78 6.19 29.19
C ASN A 452 -13.04 5.58 30.41
N ARG A 453 -11.77 5.93 30.62
CA ARG A 453 -11.02 5.50 31.82
C ARG A 453 -11.64 6.06 33.10
N ARG A 454 -12.16 7.28 33.09
CA ARG A 454 -12.86 7.88 34.25
C ARG A 454 -14.18 7.18 34.54
N LYS A 455 -14.96 6.82 33.50
CA LYS A 455 -16.22 6.06 33.65
C LYS A 455 -15.97 4.68 34.25
N ARG A 456 -15.00 3.92 33.73
CA ARG A 456 -14.62 2.59 34.25
C ARG A 456 -14.05 2.59 35.67
N ARG A 457 -13.59 3.72 36.20
CA ARG A 457 -13.14 3.85 37.61
C ARG A 457 -14.27 4.18 38.58
N ARG A 458 -15.44 4.56 38.08
CA ARG A 458 -16.62 4.95 38.88
C ARG A 458 -17.67 3.83 38.97
N THR A 459 -17.61 2.87 38.06
CA THR A 459 -18.33 1.59 38.05
C THR A 459 -17.45 0.51 38.65
#